data_AF-Q21ZA8-F1
#
_entry.id   AF-Q21ZA8-F1
#
_cell.length_a   1.000
_cell.length_b   1.000
_cell.length_c   1.000
_cell.angle_alpha   90.00
_cell.angle_beta   90.00
_cell.angle_gamma   90.00
#
_symmetry.space_group_name_H-M   'P 1'
#
loop_
_entity.id
_entity.type
_entity.pdbx_description
1 polymer ?
#
loop_
_entity_poly.entity_id
_entity_poly.type
_entity_poly.pdbx_seq_one_letter_code
_entity_poly.pdbx_strand_id
1 'polypeptide(L)'
;MHAATDRLEFAPPPTPGLLRSLALAVLAHAFLLAALTWGVHWKRDAIRVTAEAELWSAVPQAAAPKLVEVPIEPTATPVTPKPPVVTPAPPTPPSPVPQVQPSPPDPNIALEREKLREKKELELKKQQALDKQRLEKQRLDQLKREELKQEKLQLEKKRLQDKRESDKKAAEDKKAAEDKKKAAEDKKKAAEDKKKAAQEAQRKEAIQAQEDAKKLAAQRKANIERMTGLAGASGAPTARGTQLQSSGPSGSYAGRIRTRIKPNIVFADDISGNPAAEVEVRTSPDGTIISRKLTKPSGVKSWDEAVLRAIDKTEVLPRDVDGRVPSALVISFRPRD
;
A
#
# COMPACT_ATOMS: atom_id res chain seq x y z
N MET A 1 -46.14 -8.43 3.02
CA MET A 1 -45.57 -8.38 1.66
C MET A 1 -44.11 -8.85 1.72
N HIS A 2 -43.88 -10.16 1.87
CA HIS A 2 -42.55 -10.74 1.79
C HIS A 2 -42.33 -11.18 0.35
N ALA A 3 -41.67 -10.34 -0.44
CA ALA A 3 -41.31 -10.67 -1.81
C ALA A 3 -39.91 -11.31 -1.84
N ALA A 4 -39.82 -12.40 -2.59
CA ALA A 4 -38.62 -13.01 -3.14
C ALA A 4 -37.71 -13.82 -2.19
N THR A 5 -38.14 -15.03 -1.87
CA THR A 5 -37.24 -16.19 -1.78
C THR A 5 -37.66 -17.23 -2.82
N ASP A 6 -37.74 -16.82 -4.09
CA ASP A 6 -37.80 -17.77 -5.20
C ASP A 6 -36.40 -18.35 -5.41
N ARG A 7 -36.25 -19.60 -5.00
CA ARG A 7 -35.04 -20.39 -5.14
C ARG A 7 -35.01 -20.90 -6.59
N LEU A 8 -34.08 -20.41 -7.39
CA LEU A 8 -33.89 -20.81 -8.79
C LEU A 8 -33.55 -22.32 -8.87
N GLU A 9 -34.56 -23.15 -9.19
CA GLU A 9 -34.45 -24.62 -9.22
C GLU A 9 -33.50 -25.17 -10.30
N PHE A 10 -33.06 -24.32 -11.23
CA PHE A 10 -32.13 -24.67 -12.32
C PHE A 10 -30.73 -24.04 -12.18
N ALA A 11 -30.41 -23.43 -11.04
CA ALA A 11 -29.08 -22.85 -10.84
C ALA A 11 -28.02 -23.95 -10.61
N PRO A 12 -26.85 -23.89 -11.28
CA PRO A 12 -25.76 -24.83 -11.04
C PRO A 12 -25.29 -24.77 -9.57
N PRO A 13 -24.75 -25.88 -9.02
CA PRO A 13 -24.29 -25.91 -7.64
C PRO A 13 -23.22 -24.83 -7.41
N PRO A 14 -23.23 -24.13 -6.26
CA PRO A 14 -22.24 -23.10 -5.98
C PRO A 14 -20.83 -23.72 -6.00
N THR A 15 -19.94 -23.17 -6.82
CA THR A 15 -18.55 -23.64 -6.91
C THR A 15 -17.88 -23.52 -5.54
N PRO A 16 -17.38 -24.62 -4.94
CA PRO A 16 -16.73 -24.57 -3.65
C PRO A 16 -15.44 -23.75 -3.74
N GLY A 17 -15.26 -22.80 -2.82
CA GLY A 17 -14.03 -22.00 -2.73
C GLY A 17 -14.08 -20.60 -3.35
N LEU A 18 -15.20 -20.18 -3.93
CA LEU A 18 -15.33 -18.83 -4.51
C LEU A 18 -15.08 -17.71 -3.46
N LEU A 19 -15.47 -17.94 -2.21
CA LEU A 19 -15.17 -17.04 -1.09
C LEU A 19 -13.67 -17.03 -0.73
N ARG A 20 -12.97 -18.17 -0.87
CA ARG A 20 -11.53 -18.27 -0.59
C ARG A 20 -10.72 -17.58 -1.69
N SER A 21 -11.10 -17.77 -2.95
CA SER A 21 -10.46 -17.07 -4.08
C SER A 21 -10.72 -15.57 -4.02
N LEU A 22 -11.94 -15.14 -3.67
CA LEU A 22 -12.25 -13.72 -3.49
C LEU A 22 -11.46 -13.11 -2.33
N ALA A 23 -11.34 -13.81 -1.19
CA ALA A 23 -10.53 -13.37 -0.06
C ALA A 23 -9.05 -13.26 -0.43
N LEU A 24 -8.48 -14.26 -1.10
CA LEU A 24 -7.09 -14.23 -1.58
C LEU A 24 -6.86 -13.12 -2.62
N ALA A 25 -7.81 -12.89 -3.52
CA ALA A 25 -7.73 -11.81 -4.50
C ALA A 25 -7.69 -10.44 -3.82
N VAL A 26 -8.58 -10.19 -2.86
CA VAL A 26 -8.59 -8.93 -2.09
C VAL A 26 -7.30 -8.75 -1.30
N LEU A 27 -6.78 -9.83 -0.69
CA LEU A 27 -5.54 -9.80 0.07
C LEU A 27 -4.33 -9.48 -0.82
N ALA A 28 -4.25 -10.07 -2.02
CA ALA A 28 -3.20 -9.79 -2.99
C ALA A 28 -3.23 -8.32 -3.48
N HIS A 29 -4.42 -7.78 -3.75
CA HIS A 29 -4.56 -6.37 -4.14
C HIS A 29 -4.21 -5.42 -2.99
N ALA A 30 -4.61 -5.74 -1.75
CA ALA A 30 -4.23 -4.96 -0.58
C ALA A 30 -2.70 -4.99 -0.36
N PHE A 31 -2.06 -6.14 -0.54
CA PHE A 31 -0.61 -6.27 -0.47
C PHE A 31 0.10 -5.43 -1.54
N LEU A 32 -0.39 -5.45 -2.79
CA LEU A 32 0.15 -4.63 -3.87
C LEU A 32 0.02 -3.13 -3.56
N LEU A 33 -1.14 -2.70 -3.07
CA LEU A 33 -1.36 -1.30 -2.67
C LEU A 33 -0.46 -0.88 -1.50
N ALA A 34 -0.22 -1.77 -0.52
CA ALA A 34 0.71 -1.50 0.58
C ALA A 34 2.17 -1.40 0.09
N ALA A 35 2.60 -2.29 -0.79
CA ALA A 35 3.93 -2.24 -1.39
C ALA A 35 4.13 -0.98 -2.24
N LEU A 36 3.11 -0.56 -3.00
CA LEU A 36 3.17 0.62 -3.84
C LEU A 36 3.16 1.92 -3.02
N THR A 37 2.37 1.96 -1.94
CA THR A 37 2.39 3.12 -1.04
C THR A 37 3.72 3.24 -0.30
N TRP A 38 4.31 2.13 0.18
CA TRP A 38 5.62 2.16 0.84
C TRP A 38 6.78 2.49 -0.11
N GLY A 39 6.77 1.91 -1.32
CA GLY A 39 7.80 2.17 -2.34
C GLY A 39 7.74 3.59 -2.90
N VAL A 40 6.55 4.16 -3.05
CA VAL A 40 6.38 5.56 -3.50
C VAL A 40 6.66 6.54 -2.37
N HIS A 41 6.38 6.19 -1.10
CA HIS A 41 6.76 7.06 0.04
C HIS A 41 8.27 7.18 0.18
N TRP A 42 9.04 6.11 -0.08
CA TRP A 42 10.50 6.13 -0.01
C TRP A 42 11.16 6.98 -1.11
N LYS A 43 10.49 7.21 -2.25
CA LYS A 43 11.00 8.07 -3.34
C LYS A 43 10.52 9.53 -3.27
N ARG A 44 9.74 9.92 -2.26
CA ARG A 44 9.20 11.30 -2.13
C ARG A 44 10.16 12.31 -1.50
N ASP A 45 11.32 11.88 -1.01
CA ASP A 45 12.40 12.77 -0.54
C ASP A 45 13.47 13.07 -1.61
N ALA A 46 13.22 12.69 -2.88
CA ALA A 46 14.08 13.07 -3.98
C ALA A 46 13.71 14.46 -4.51
N ILE A 47 14.42 15.47 -3.99
CA ILE A 47 14.80 16.71 -4.68
C ILE A 47 13.60 17.50 -5.23
N ARG A 48 13.10 18.45 -4.42
CA ARG A 48 12.47 19.64 -5.00
C ARG A 48 13.55 20.35 -5.81
N VAL A 49 13.58 20.09 -7.11
CA VAL A 49 14.31 20.93 -8.07
C VAL A 49 13.56 22.25 -8.11
N THR A 50 13.93 23.16 -7.21
CA THR A 50 13.81 24.58 -7.47
C THR A 50 14.70 24.84 -8.68
N ALA A 51 14.10 24.82 -9.87
CA ALA A 51 14.73 25.37 -11.05
C ALA A 51 14.81 26.88 -10.84
N GLU A 52 15.79 27.32 -10.07
CA GLU A 52 16.33 28.65 -10.22
C GLU A 52 16.99 28.68 -11.60
N ALA A 53 16.57 29.63 -12.42
CA ALA A 53 17.20 29.91 -13.68
C ALA A 53 18.59 30.50 -13.39
N GLU A 54 19.56 29.65 -13.06
CA GLU A 54 20.96 30.00 -13.14
C GLU A 54 21.35 30.09 -14.62
N LEU A 55 21.18 31.31 -15.08
CA LEU A 55 21.90 31.98 -16.14
C LEU A 55 23.28 31.36 -16.37
N TRP A 56 23.48 30.84 -17.58
CA TRP A 56 24.70 30.19 -18.04
C TRP A 56 25.94 31.06 -17.79
N SER A 57 26.91 30.56 -17.03
CA SER A 57 28.32 30.85 -17.32
C SER A 57 29.27 29.81 -16.73
N ALA A 58 30.23 29.40 -17.57
CA ALA A 58 31.42 28.58 -17.32
C ALA A 58 31.27 27.05 -17.30
N VAL A 59 31.72 26.46 -18.42
CA VAL A 59 32.05 25.04 -18.64
C VAL A 59 33.19 24.60 -17.70
N PRO A 60 33.11 23.43 -17.03
CA PRO A 60 34.26 22.90 -16.31
C PRO A 60 35.17 22.12 -17.27
N GLN A 61 36.43 22.56 -17.36
CA GLN A 61 37.49 21.79 -18.03
C GLN A 61 37.96 20.68 -17.08
N ALA A 62 37.58 19.44 -17.39
CA ALA A 62 38.07 18.27 -16.68
C ALA A 62 39.52 17.97 -17.09
N ALA A 63 40.41 17.92 -16.09
CA ALA A 63 41.79 17.49 -16.26
C ALA A 63 41.87 15.96 -16.45
N ALA A 64 42.69 15.53 -17.40
CA ALA A 64 42.89 14.13 -17.75
C ALA A 64 43.62 13.34 -16.64
N PRO A 65 43.24 12.08 -16.38
CA PRO A 65 43.99 11.21 -15.48
C PRO A 65 45.38 10.88 -16.07
N LYS A 66 46.40 11.02 -15.23
CA LYS A 66 47.81 10.77 -15.56
C LYS A 66 48.03 9.29 -15.88
N LEU A 67 48.67 9.05 -17.01
CA LEU A 67 49.08 7.76 -17.56
C LEU A 67 49.90 6.95 -16.52
N VAL A 68 49.48 5.73 -16.26
CA VAL A 68 50.27 4.74 -15.52
C VAL A 68 51.33 4.21 -16.49
N GLU A 69 52.58 4.60 -16.25
CA GLU A 69 53.73 4.06 -16.94
C GLU A 69 54.23 2.86 -16.13
N VAL A 70 54.29 1.70 -16.80
CA VAL A 70 54.82 0.45 -16.25
C VAL A 70 56.27 0.33 -16.69
N PRO A 71 57.23 0.31 -15.77
CA PRO A 71 58.55 -0.26 -16.03
C PRO A 71 58.56 -1.75 -15.65
N ILE A 72 58.67 -2.57 -16.69
CA ILE A 72 59.27 -3.91 -16.66
C ILE A 72 60.73 -3.79 -16.19
N GLU A 73 61.18 -4.69 -15.30
CA GLU A 73 62.24 -5.68 -15.58
C GLU A 73 62.66 -6.50 -14.33
N PRO A 74 63.33 -7.66 -14.53
CA PRO A 74 63.11 -8.88 -13.76
C PRO A 74 64.27 -9.29 -12.85
N THR A 75 64.04 -10.40 -12.14
CA THR A 75 65.03 -11.37 -11.62
C THR A 75 65.59 -11.08 -10.22
N ALA A 76 65.23 -11.94 -9.27
CA ALA A 76 66.19 -12.82 -8.59
C ALA A 76 65.50 -13.67 -7.49
N THR A 77 65.61 -14.99 -7.66
CA THR A 77 65.78 -16.05 -6.64
C THR A 77 64.83 -16.12 -5.42
N PRO A 78 64.01 -17.17 -5.31
CA PRO A 78 63.49 -17.62 -4.02
C PRO A 78 64.49 -18.57 -3.35
N VAL A 79 64.95 -18.17 -2.16
CA VAL A 79 65.65 -19.03 -1.20
C VAL A 79 64.64 -19.94 -0.47
N THR A 80 64.85 -21.24 -0.67
CA THR A 80 64.48 -22.43 0.13
C THR A 80 63.86 -22.23 1.52
N PRO A 81 62.76 -22.95 1.83
CA PRO A 81 62.43 -23.38 3.19
C PRO A 81 62.89 -24.84 3.44
N LYS A 82 63.49 -25.08 4.61
CA LYS A 82 64.01 -26.36 5.09
C LYS A 82 62.92 -27.16 5.81
N PRO A 83 62.65 -28.44 5.45
CA PRO A 83 61.99 -29.40 6.33
C PRO A 83 63.02 -30.29 7.05
N PRO A 84 62.78 -30.73 8.30
CA PRO A 84 63.65 -31.66 9.01
C PRO A 84 63.29 -33.10 8.62
N VAL A 85 64.26 -33.84 8.07
CA VAL A 85 64.20 -35.30 7.93
C VAL A 85 65.19 -35.88 8.93
N VAL A 86 64.68 -36.59 9.93
CA VAL A 86 65.47 -37.43 10.82
C VAL A 86 65.38 -38.85 10.28
N THR A 87 66.51 -39.39 9.83
CA THR A 87 66.68 -40.82 9.53
C THR A 87 67.76 -41.35 10.49
N PRO A 88 67.45 -42.36 11.32
CA PRO A 88 68.44 -42.97 12.19
C PRO A 88 69.36 -43.90 11.39
N ALA A 89 70.66 -43.83 11.69
CA ALA A 89 71.71 -44.62 11.08
C ALA A 89 71.56 -46.13 11.41
N PRO A 90 71.75 -47.03 10.45
CA PRO A 90 71.89 -48.46 10.70
C PRO A 90 73.32 -48.81 11.13
N PRO A 91 73.54 -49.65 12.16
CA PRO A 91 74.86 -50.18 12.49
C PRO A 91 75.16 -51.46 11.68
N THR A 92 76.40 -51.55 11.20
CA THR A 92 77.04 -52.75 10.64
C THR A 92 78.31 -53.07 11.48
N PRO A 93 78.95 -54.23 11.35
CA PRO A 93 78.75 -55.43 12.18
C PRO A 93 80.04 -55.84 12.96
N PRO A 94 79.96 -56.65 14.01
CA PRO A 94 81.13 -57.38 14.51
C PRO A 94 81.21 -58.80 13.90
N SER A 95 82.43 -59.19 13.55
CA SER A 95 82.83 -60.52 13.06
C SER A 95 82.99 -61.54 14.23
N PRO A 96 83.44 -62.79 14.04
CA PRO A 96 82.56 -63.95 14.17
C PRO A 96 83.04 -65.04 15.16
N VAL A 97 82.11 -65.94 15.51
CA VAL A 97 82.21 -67.30 16.15
C VAL A 97 82.89 -67.39 17.54
N PRO A 98 82.40 -68.23 18.49
CA PRO A 98 82.32 -69.69 18.33
C PRO A 98 80.95 -70.33 18.65
N GLN A 99 80.65 -71.43 17.96
CA GLN A 99 79.54 -72.34 18.22
C GLN A 99 79.60 -72.89 19.65
N VAL A 100 78.50 -72.75 20.40
CA VAL A 100 78.23 -73.54 21.60
C VAL A 100 76.94 -74.31 21.35
N GLN A 101 77.06 -75.63 21.32
CA GLN A 101 75.96 -76.58 21.20
C GLN A 101 74.94 -76.36 22.34
N PRO A 102 73.63 -76.33 22.07
CA PRO A 102 72.63 -76.30 23.12
C PRO A 102 72.56 -77.69 23.78
N SER A 103 73.02 -77.77 25.02
CA SER A 103 72.65 -78.86 25.92
C SER A 103 71.12 -78.83 26.12
N PRO A 104 70.42 -79.96 26.04
CA PRO A 104 68.97 -80.01 26.24
C PRO A 104 68.64 -79.53 27.67
N PRO A 105 67.71 -78.57 27.84
CA PRO A 105 67.33 -78.13 29.16
C PRO A 105 66.53 -79.24 29.85
N ASP A 106 66.87 -79.51 31.11
CA ASP A 106 66.16 -80.48 31.94
C ASP A 106 64.64 -80.20 31.93
N PRO A 107 63.80 -81.23 31.74
CA PRO A 107 62.36 -81.12 31.46
C PRO A 107 61.54 -80.40 32.56
N ASN A 108 62.10 -80.22 33.76
CA ASN A 108 61.40 -79.60 34.89
C ASN A 108 61.38 -78.05 34.86
N ILE A 109 62.32 -77.39 34.17
CA ILE A 109 62.39 -75.91 34.09
C ILE A 109 61.50 -75.35 32.96
N ALA A 110 61.24 -76.16 31.92
CA ALA A 110 60.38 -75.79 30.80
C ALA A 110 58.90 -75.71 31.19
N LEU A 111 58.41 -76.67 31.98
CA LEU A 111 57.02 -76.73 32.46
C LEU A 111 56.66 -75.57 33.39
N GLU A 112 57.59 -75.09 34.22
CA GLU A 112 57.36 -73.95 35.11
C GLU A 112 57.29 -72.62 34.35
N ARG A 113 58.11 -72.45 33.31
CA ARG A 113 58.05 -71.30 32.40
C ARG A 113 56.76 -71.25 31.60
N GLU A 114 56.22 -72.40 31.20
CA GLU A 114 54.95 -72.50 30.48
C GLU A 114 53.76 -72.11 31.36
N LYS A 115 53.68 -72.65 32.59
CA LYS A 115 52.66 -72.26 33.59
C LYS A 115 52.71 -70.77 33.93
N LEU A 116 53.91 -70.16 33.99
CA LEU A 116 54.05 -68.72 34.22
C LEU A 116 53.57 -67.87 33.03
N ARG A 117 53.81 -68.34 31.80
CA ARG A 117 53.30 -67.70 30.56
C ARG A 117 51.79 -67.78 30.49
N GLU A 118 51.21 -68.94 30.80
CA GLU A 118 49.76 -69.14 30.82
C GLU A 118 49.08 -68.24 31.87
N LYS A 119 49.64 -68.14 33.08
CA LYS A 119 49.15 -67.21 34.12
C LYS A 119 49.20 -65.74 33.65
N LYS A 120 50.30 -65.30 33.04
CA LYS A 120 50.44 -63.94 32.49
C LYS A 120 49.47 -63.67 31.34
N GLU A 121 49.24 -64.66 30.46
CA GLU A 121 48.28 -64.52 29.36
C GLU A 121 46.83 -64.44 29.90
N LEU A 122 46.50 -65.24 30.91
CA LEU A 122 45.18 -65.22 31.55
C LEU A 122 44.93 -63.92 32.32
N GLU A 123 45.96 -63.37 32.97
CA GLU A 123 45.91 -62.05 33.61
C GLU A 123 45.75 -60.93 32.57
N LEU A 124 46.50 -60.96 31.46
CA LEU A 124 46.35 -60.00 30.35
C LEU A 124 44.95 -60.08 29.73
N LYS A 125 44.41 -61.28 29.51
CA LYS A 125 43.04 -61.47 29.01
C LYS A 125 41.99 -60.93 29.98
N LYS A 126 42.16 -61.13 31.28
CA LYS A 126 41.28 -60.55 32.31
C LYS A 126 41.35 -59.02 32.32
N GLN A 127 42.55 -58.45 32.21
CA GLN A 127 42.75 -57.00 32.15
C GLN A 127 42.11 -56.40 30.88
N GLN A 128 42.31 -57.02 29.73
CA GLN A 128 41.67 -56.63 28.47
C GLN A 128 40.13 -56.72 28.54
N ALA A 129 39.58 -57.75 29.18
CA ALA A 129 38.14 -57.89 29.36
C ALA A 129 37.56 -56.79 30.26
N LEU A 130 38.26 -56.46 31.35
CA LEU A 130 37.86 -55.39 32.28
C LEU A 130 37.95 -54.00 31.63
N ASP A 131 38.99 -53.76 30.82
CA ASP A 131 39.13 -52.51 30.06
C ASP A 131 38.05 -52.36 28.98
N LYS A 132 37.71 -53.44 28.27
CA LYS A 132 36.56 -53.45 27.34
C LYS A 132 35.26 -53.14 28.05
N GLN A 133 35.00 -53.76 29.20
CA GLN A 133 33.79 -53.52 29.99
C GLN A 133 33.71 -52.08 30.52
N ARG A 134 34.86 -51.50 30.95
CA ARG A 134 34.94 -50.09 31.35
C ARG A 134 34.65 -49.14 30.20
N LEU A 135 35.22 -49.40 29.02
CA LEU A 135 34.99 -48.58 27.82
C LEU A 135 33.53 -48.65 27.37
N GLU A 136 32.92 -49.82 27.39
CA GLU A 136 31.50 -50.00 27.05
C GLU A 136 30.59 -49.26 28.03
N LYS A 137 30.86 -49.37 29.34
CA LYS A 137 30.12 -48.61 30.37
C LYS A 137 30.27 -47.11 30.19
N GLN A 138 31.48 -46.62 29.90
CA GLN A 138 31.72 -45.20 29.62
C GLN A 138 30.97 -44.72 28.37
N ARG A 139 30.92 -45.51 27.30
CA ARG A 139 30.15 -45.20 26.09
C ARG A 139 28.66 -45.15 26.38
N LEU A 140 28.13 -46.11 27.14
CA LEU A 140 26.71 -46.12 27.52
C LEU A 140 26.34 -44.90 28.39
N ASP A 141 27.20 -44.54 29.34
CA ASP A 141 27.00 -43.36 30.19
C ASP A 141 27.09 -42.04 29.38
N GLN A 142 27.96 -41.98 28.37
CA GLN A 142 28.03 -40.85 27.44
C GLN A 142 26.77 -40.75 26.58
N LEU A 143 26.30 -41.85 25.99
CA LEU A 143 25.06 -41.89 25.20
C LEU A 143 23.86 -41.46 26.04
N LYS A 144 23.69 -41.98 27.25
CA LYS A 144 22.62 -41.55 28.17
C LYS A 144 22.70 -40.07 28.53
N ARG A 145 23.91 -39.52 28.72
CA ARG A 145 24.10 -38.08 28.97
C ARG A 145 23.74 -37.24 27.75
N GLU A 146 24.03 -37.71 26.54
CA GLU A 146 23.66 -37.03 25.29
C GLU A 146 22.16 -37.08 25.05
N GLU A 147 21.51 -38.23 25.22
CA GLU A 147 20.05 -38.36 25.13
C GLU A 147 19.33 -37.44 26.11
N LEU A 148 19.77 -37.41 27.38
CA LEU A 148 19.18 -36.55 28.40
C LEU A 148 19.39 -35.05 28.09
N LYS A 149 20.54 -34.68 27.51
CA LYS A 149 20.78 -33.32 27.01
C LYS A 149 19.87 -32.99 25.83
N GLN A 150 19.70 -33.91 24.88
CA GLN A 150 18.81 -33.71 23.73
C GLN A 150 17.35 -33.59 24.16
N GLU A 151 16.88 -34.43 25.08
CA GLU A 151 15.54 -34.38 25.63
C GLU A 151 15.28 -33.04 26.35
N LYS A 152 16.23 -32.58 27.18
CA LYS A 152 16.13 -31.26 27.83
C LYS A 152 16.08 -30.12 26.82
N LEU A 153 16.91 -30.15 25.78
CA LEU A 153 16.91 -29.15 24.71
C LEU A 153 15.58 -29.16 23.92
N GLN A 154 15.02 -30.34 23.65
CA GLN A 154 13.72 -30.45 22.97
C GLN A 154 12.58 -29.95 23.85
N LEU A 155 12.58 -30.30 25.14
CA LEU A 155 11.58 -29.83 26.10
C LEU A 155 11.64 -28.31 26.27
N GLU A 156 12.84 -27.73 26.36
CA GLU A 156 13.02 -26.28 26.45
C GLU A 156 12.56 -25.57 25.17
N LYS A 157 12.90 -26.11 23.99
CA LYS A 157 12.40 -25.58 22.69
C LYS A 157 10.88 -25.64 22.62
N LYS A 158 10.26 -26.75 23.04
CA LYS A 158 8.80 -26.92 23.06
C LYS A 158 8.15 -25.93 24.02
N ARG A 159 8.67 -25.77 25.24
CA ARG A 159 8.17 -24.77 26.20
C ARG A 159 8.31 -23.34 25.69
N LEU A 160 9.41 -23.02 24.98
CA LEU A 160 9.59 -21.71 24.38
C LEU A 160 8.63 -21.46 23.21
N GLN A 161 8.35 -22.49 22.39
CA GLN A 161 7.35 -22.42 21.33
C GLN A 161 5.94 -22.23 21.91
N ASP A 162 5.54 -23.06 22.88
CA ASP A 162 4.23 -22.96 23.55
C ASP A 162 4.05 -21.57 24.18
N LYS A 163 5.10 -21.03 24.83
CA LYS A 163 5.06 -19.68 25.41
C LYS A 163 4.96 -18.58 24.33
N ARG A 164 5.68 -18.71 23.21
CA ARG A 164 5.58 -17.76 22.09
C ARG A 164 4.20 -17.81 21.44
N GLU A 165 3.60 -18.98 21.30
CA GLU A 165 2.25 -19.14 20.76
C GLU A 165 1.20 -18.57 21.72
N SER A 166 1.33 -18.83 23.03
CA SER A 166 0.43 -18.23 24.02
C SER A 166 0.54 -16.71 24.05
N ASP A 167 1.76 -16.16 23.98
CA ASP A 167 2.00 -14.71 23.98
C ASP A 167 1.46 -14.07 22.69
N LYS A 168 1.64 -14.72 21.53
CA LYS A 168 1.06 -14.27 20.26
C LYS A 168 -0.47 -14.27 20.30
N LYS A 169 -1.07 -15.35 20.79
CA LYS A 169 -2.53 -15.47 20.90
C LYS A 169 -3.10 -14.43 21.86
N ALA A 170 -2.47 -14.23 23.02
CA ALA A 170 -2.87 -13.20 23.97
C ALA A 170 -2.74 -11.78 23.38
N ALA A 171 -1.69 -11.51 22.59
CA ALA A 171 -1.53 -10.23 21.90
C ALA A 171 -2.58 -10.02 20.80
N GLU A 172 -2.92 -11.06 20.04
CA GLU A 172 -3.96 -11.03 19.01
C GLU A 172 -5.35 -10.82 19.62
N ASP A 173 -5.69 -11.57 20.68
CA ASP A 173 -6.95 -11.41 21.41
C ASP A 173 -7.08 -10.01 22.01
N LYS A 174 -5.97 -9.44 22.54
CA LYS A 174 -5.96 -8.07 23.07
C LYS A 174 -6.18 -7.03 21.96
N LYS A 175 -5.53 -7.18 20.80
CA LYS A 175 -5.75 -6.30 19.63
C LYS A 175 -7.17 -6.42 19.11
N ALA A 176 -7.69 -7.62 18.95
CA ALA A 176 -9.06 -7.86 18.50
C ALA A 176 -10.10 -7.27 19.47
N ALA A 177 -9.85 -7.32 20.78
CA ALA A 177 -10.71 -6.69 21.79
C ALA A 177 -10.64 -5.15 21.73
N GLU A 178 -9.46 -4.58 21.49
CA GLU A 178 -9.29 -3.13 21.32
C GLU A 178 -9.98 -2.62 20.05
N ASP A 179 -9.80 -3.31 18.93
CA ASP A 179 -10.43 -2.96 17.65
C ASP A 179 -11.96 -3.06 17.73
N LYS A 180 -12.49 -4.09 18.41
CA LYS A 180 -13.93 -4.19 18.69
C LYS A 180 -14.44 -3.05 19.57
N LYS A 181 -13.68 -2.62 20.58
CA LYS A 181 -14.04 -1.47 21.43
C LYS A 181 -14.05 -0.17 20.63
N LYS A 182 -13.01 0.09 19.84
CA LYS A 182 -12.92 1.27 18.96
C LYS A 182 -14.07 1.30 17.95
N ALA A 183 -14.32 0.18 17.25
CA ALA A 183 -15.43 0.09 16.31
C ALA A 183 -16.81 0.28 16.96
N ALA A 184 -17.00 -0.19 18.21
CA ALA A 184 -18.23 0.04 18.96
C ALA A 184 -18.38 1.51 19.40
N GLU A 185 -17.29 2.17 19.78
CA GLU A 185 -17.26 3.59 20.15
C GLU A 185 -17.55 4.49 18.94
N ASP A 186 -16.91 4.22 17.79
CA ASP A 186 -17.12 4.97 16.55
C ASP A 186 -18.56 4.83 16.05
N LYS A 187 -19.15 3.63 16.14
CA LYS A 187 -20.56 3.43 15.83
C LYS A 187 -21.49 4.20 16.77
N LYS A 188 -21.17 4.28 18.07
CA LYS A 188 -21.95 5.07 19.03
C LYS A 188 -21.84 6.57 18.73
N LYS A 189 -20.65 7.09 18.47
CA LYS A 189 -20.43 8.50 18.07
C LYS A 189 -21.17 8.85 16.80
N ALA A 190 -21.03 8.03 15.75
CA ALA A 190 -21.75 8.25 14.48
C ALA A 190 -23.28 8.21 14.65
N ALA A 191 -23.80 7.32 15.51
CA ALA A 191 -25.24 7.27 15.80
C ALA A 191 -25.71 8.49 16.60
N GLU A 192 -24.90 9.00 17.53
CA GLU A 192 -25.19 10.20 18.31
C GLU A 192 -25.16 11.45 17.43
N ASP A 193 -24.15 11.60 16.57
CA ASP A 193 -24.05 12.73 15.64
C ASP A 193 -25.21 12.74 14.64
N LYS A 194 -25.62 11.57 14.14
CA LYS A 194 -26.80 11.47 13.27
C LYS A 194 -28.09 11.85 14.00
N LYS A 195 -28.23 11.49 15.28
CA LYS A 195 -29.38 11.92 16.10
C LYS A 195 -29.36 13.43 16.35
N LYS A 196 -28.21 14.01 16.68
CA LYS A 196 -28.06 15.46 16.88
C LYS A 196 -28.37 16.23 15.59
N ALA A 197 -27.82 15.79 14.46
CA ALA A 197 -28.10 16.40 13.15
C ALA A 197 -29.59 16.31 12.78
N ALA A 198 -30.25 15.18 13.03
CA ALA A 198 -31.69 15.03 12.79
C ALA A 198 -32.53 15.94 13.70
N GLN A 199 -32.18 16.06 14.98
CA GLN A 199 -32.86 16.97 15.91
C GLN A 199 -32.65 18.45 15.54
N GLU A 200 -31.45 18.82 15.11
CA GLU A 200 -31.17 20.19 14.66
C GLU A 200 -31.92 20.52 13.37
N ALA A 201 -31.98 19.59 12.41
CA ALA A 201 -32.79 19.75 11.20
C ALA A 201 -34.27 19.93 11.53
N GLN A 202 -34.84 19.09 12.40
CA GLN A 202 -36.22 19.22 12.85
C GLN A 202 -36.48 20.54 13.59
N ARG A 203 -35.53 21.02 14.41
CA ARG A 203 -35.66 22.34 15.06
C ARG A 203 -35.64 23.48 14.04
N LYS A 204 -34.75 23.44 13.05
CA LYS A 204 -34.68 24.46 11.99
C LYS A 204 -35.95 24.47 11.16
N GLU A 205 -36.46 23.30 10.79
CA GLU A 205 -37.72 23.17 10.05
C GLU A 205 -38.91 23.68 10.89
N ALA A 206 -38.97 23.37 12.18
CA ALA A 206 -40.02 23.88 13.07
C ALA A 206 -39.95 25.41 13.24
N ILE A 207 -38.74 26.00 13.33
CA ILE A 207 -38.56 27.45 13.40
C ILE A 207 -39.00 28.11 12.08
N GLN A 208 -38.58 27.57 10.93
CA GLN A 208 -38.99 28.07 9.61
C GLN A 208 -40.51 27.99 9.42
N ALA A 209 -41.13 26.86 9.78
CA ALA A 209 -42.58 26.71 9.71
C ALA A 209 -43.32 27.73 10.59
N GLN A 210 -42.80 28.05 11.78
CA GLN A 210 -43.37 29.10 12.63
C GLN A 210 -43.20 30.50 12.03
N GLU A 211 -42.04 30.81 11.43
CA GLU A 211 -41.81 32.09 10.77
C GLU A 211 -42.72 32.27 9.55
N ASP A 212 -42.88 31.24 8.73
CA ASP A 212 -43.73 31.29 7.55
C ASP A 212 -45.21 31.36 7.92
N ALA A 213 -45.64 30.67 8.98
CA ALA A 213 -46.99 30.82 9.53
C ALA A 213 -47.24 32.27 10.02
N LYS A 214 -46.27 32.90 10.69
CA LYS A 214 -46.36 34.30 11.12
C LYS A 214 -46.41 35.26 9.93
N LYS A 215 -45.57 35.05 8.90
CA LYS A 215 -45.60 35.86 7.66
C LYS A 215 -46.93 35.74 6.94
N LEU A 216 -47.46 34.52 6.80
CA LEU A 216 -48.75 34.28 6.16
C LEU A 216 -49.91 34.92 6.93
N ALA A 217 -49.89 34.84 8.27
CA ALA A 217 -50.87 35.52 9.12
C ALA A 217 -50.81 37.05 8.96
N ALA A 218 -49.59 37.62 8.92
CA ALA A 218 -49.39 39.05 8.67
C ALA A 218 -49.87 39.48 7.28
N GLN A 219 -49.60 38.69 6.24
CA GLN A 219 -50.10 38.94 4.88
C GLN A 219 -51.64 38.87 4.80
N ARG A 220 -52.27 37.89 5.47
CA ARG A 220 -53.73 37.81 5.56
C ARG A 220 -54.31 39.07 6.22
N LYS A 221 -53.71 39.52 7.33
CA LYS A 221 -54.12 40.75 8.01
C LYS A 221 -53.97 41.98 7.10
N ALA A 222 -52.82 42.14 6.45
CA ALA A 222 -52.56 43.25 5.53
C ALA A 222 -53.49 43.23 4.30
N ASN A 223 -53.85 42.05 3.78
CA ASN A 223 -54.80 41.93 2.68
C ASN A 223 -56.22 42.32 3.12
N ILE A 224 -56.64 41.93 4.34
CA ILE A 224 -57.93 42.37 4.90
C ILE A 224 -57.90 43.89 5.07
N GLU A 225 -56.84 44.47 5.64
CA GLU A 225 -56.69 45.92 5.79
C GLU A 225 -56.74 46.66 4.45
N ARG A 226 -56.07 46.14 3.40
CA ARG A 226 -56.15 46.71 2.05
C ARG A 226 -57.55 46.62 1.46
N MET A 227 -58.24 45.50 1.62
CA MET A 227 -59.63 45.33 1.16
C MET A 227 -60.59 46.27 1.89
N THR A 228 -60.40 46.47 3.20
CA THR A 228 -61.18 47.46 3.96
C THR A 228 -60.84 48.90 3.57
N GLY A 229 -59.59 49.19 3.19
CA GLY A 229 -59.17 50.49 2.67
C GLY A 229 -59.68 50.77 1.25
N LEU A 230 -59.74 49.76 0.38
CA LEU A 230 -60.30 49.89 -0.98
C LEU A 230 -61.82 50.12 -0.98
N ALA A 231 -62.54 49.54 -0.02
CA ALA A 231 -63.98 49.80 0.16
C ALA A 231 -64.27 51.26 0.62
N GLY A 232 -63.25 51.99 1.11
CA GLY A 232 -63.34 53.41 1.47
C GLY A 232 -62.79 54.40 0.44
N ALA A 233 -62.19 53.94 -0.67
CA ALA A 233 -61.54 54.80 -1.66
C ALA A 233 -61.87 54.36 -3.10
N SER A 234 -62.98 54.89 -3.63
CA SER A 234 -63.25 54.88 -5.07
C SER A 234 -62.38 55.95 -5.74
N GLY A 235 -61.33 55.54 -6.45
CA GLY A 235 -60.53 56.48 -7.26
C GLY A 235 -59.26 55.90 -7.89
N ALA A 236 -59.27 55.84 -9.22
CA ALA A 236 -58.15 55.72 -10.19
C ALA A 236 -57.50 54.33 -10.45
N PRO A 237 -57.48 53.87 -11.74
CA PRO A 237 -56.88 52.60 -12.15
C PRO A 237 -55.56 52.81 -12.90
N THR A 238 -54.40 52.61 -12.27
CA THR A 238 -53.17 52.21 -12.97
C THR A 238 -52.08 51.84 -11.96
N ALA A 239 -51.91 50.55 -11.70
CA ALA A 239 -50.70 50.01 -11.09
C ALA A 239 -50.25 48.79 -11.90
N ARG A 240 -49.56 49.03 -13.03
CA ARG A 240 -48.78 47.97 -13.71
C ARG A 240 -47.48 47.80 -12.94
N GLY A 241 -47.42 46.78 -12.08
CA GLY A 241 -46.21 46.37 -11.40
C GLY A 241 -45.23 45.70 -12.38
N THR A 242 -44.16 46.39 -12.74
CA THR A 242 -43.00 45.84 -13.48
C THR A 242 -41.94 45.23 -12.55
N GLN A 243 -42.28 44.95 -11.28
CA GLN A 243 -41.29 44.66 -10.24
C GLN A 243 -41.08 43.16 -9.94
N LEU A 244 -41.60 42.25 -10.76
CA LEU A 244 -41.15 40.85 -10.82
C LEU A 244 -40.50 40.59 -12.18
N GLN A 245 -39.29 41.09 -12.37
CA GLN A 245 -38.41 40.62 -13.43
C GLN A 245 -37.25 39.92 -12.73
N SER A 246 -37.21 38.60 -12.81
CA SER A 246 -36.13 37.79 -12.26
C SER A 246 -34.81 38.24 -12.88
N SER A 247 -33.83 38.64 -12.05
CA SER A 247 -32.49 39.06 -12.50
C SER A 247 -31.63 37.91 -13.05
N GLY A 248 -32.21 36.73 -13.30
CA GLY A 248 -31.52 35.56 -13.82
C GLY A 248 -31.72 35.42 -15.33
N PRO A 249 -30.79 34.76 -16.04
CA PRO A 249 -30.97 34.44 -17.46
C PRO A 249 -32.25 33.62 -17.65
N SER A 250 -32.98 33.86 -18.73
CA SER A 250 -34.17 33.07 -19.04
C SER A 250 -33.79 31.61 -19.30
N GLY A 251 -34.71 30.68 -18.97
CA GLY A 251 -34.47 29.25 -19.20
C GLY A 251 -34.17 28.88 -20.66
N SER A 252 -34.58 29.73 -21.62
CA SER A 252 -34.33 29.55 -23.06
C SER A 252 -32.95 30.05 -23.53
N TYR A 253 -32.26 30.84 -22.69
CA TYR A 253 -31.07 31.58 -23.09
C TYR A 253 -29.86 30.68 -23.34
N ALA A 254 -29.62 29.72 -22.44
CA ALA A 254 -28.51 28.77 -22.56
C ALA A 254 -28.58 27.95 -23.86
N GLY A 255 -29.79 27.57 -24.27
CA GLY A 255 -30.03 26.86 -25.54
C GLY A 255 -29.65 27.70 -26.76
N ARG A 256 -30.05 28.98 -26.80
CA ARG A 256 -29.70 29.90 -27.90
C ARG A 256 -28.19 30.12 -28.02
N ILE A 257 -27.51 30.26 -26.89
CA ILE A 257 -26.05 30.37 -26.85
C ILE A 257 -25.40 29.11 -27.42
N ARG A 258 -25.83 27.91 -26.98
CA ARG A 258 -25.31 26.65 -27.50
C ARG A 258 -25.54 26.50 -29.00
N THR A 259 -26.72 26.82 -29.51
CA THR A 259 -27.02 26.76 -30.94
C THR A 259 -26.13 27.69 -31.77
N ARG A 260 -25.73 28.84 -31.22
CA ARG A 260 -24.85 29.79 -31.91
C ARG A 260 -23.38 29.35 -31.92
N ILE A 261 -22.92 28.68 -30.86
CA ILE A 261 -21.52 28.27 -30.67
C ILE A 261 -21.25 26.88 -31.25
N LYS A 262 -22.20 25.94 -31.16
CA LYS A 262 -22.02 24.54 -31.57
C LYS A 262 -21.54 24.36 -33.02
N PRO A 263 -22.05 25.08 -34.03
CA PRO A 263 -21.55 24.97 -35.41
C PRO A 263 -20.09 25.41 -35.57
N ASN A 264 -19.55 26.17 -34.62
CA ASN A 264 -18.15 26.62 -34.62
C ASN A 264 -17.20 25.62 -33.93
N ILE A 265 -17.70 24.58 -33.28
CA ILE A 265 -16.88 23.56 -32.62
C ILE A 265 -16.38 22.58 -33.69
N VAL A 266 -15.12 22.74 -34.09
CA VAL A 266 -14.42 21.82 -35.00
C VAL A 266 -13.64 20.83 -34.16
N PHE A 267 -14.13 19.59 -34.11
CA PHE A 267 -13.52 18.50 -33.37
C PHE A 267 -13.57 17.22 -34.21
N ALA A 268 -12.41 16.62 -34.48
CA ALA A 268 -12.25 15.51 -35.43
C ALA A 268 -11.88 14.18 -34.78
N ASP A 269 -11.56 14.15 -33.48
CA ASP A 269 -11.19 12.93 -32.78
C ASP A 269 -12.44 12.18 -32.27
N ASP A 270 -12.30 10.89 -31.98
CA ASP A 270 -13.37 10.13 -31.31
C ASP A 270 -13.21 10.20 -29.79
N ILE A 271 -14.24 10.69 -29.09
CA ILE A 271 -14.28 10.74 -27.63
C ILE A 271 -15.13 9.58 -27.11
N SER A 272 -14.52 8.76 -26.27
CA SER A 272 -15.26 7.78 -25.49
C SER A 272 -16.14 8.47 -24.44
N GLY A 273 -17.46 8.28 -24.56
CA GLY A 273 -18.46 8.84 -23.65
C GLY A 273 -19.01 10.21 -24.07
N ASN A 274 -19.47 10.99 -23.09
CA ASN A 274 -20.02 12.34 -23.29
C ASN A 274 -19.59 13.28 -22.15
N PRO A 275 -18.28 13.56 -22.02
CA PRO A 275 -17.78 14.39 -20.94
C PRO A 275 -18.24 15.85 -21.14
N ALA A 276 -18.62 16.51 -20.04
CA ALA A 276 -19.07 17.89 -20.07
C ALA A 276 -17.89 18.83 -19.73
N ALA A 277 -17.63 19.79 -20.62
CA ALA A 277 -16.74 20.93 -20.36
C ALA A 277 -17.58 22.12 -19.89
N GLU A 278 -17.28 22.69 -18.72
CA GLU A 278 -17.97 23.89 -18.23
C GLU A 278 -17.06 25.10 -18.39
N VAL A 279 -17.52 26.10 -19.15
CA VAL A 279 -16.79 27.32 -19.43
C VAL A 279 -17.57 28.52 -18.91
N GLU A 280 -16.94 29.32 -18.05
CA GLU A 280 -17.43 30.65 -17.69
C GLU A 280 -17.10 31.62 -18.82
N VAL A 281 -18.12 32.24 -19.41
CA VAL A 281 -17.98 33.28 -20.43
C VAL A 281 -18.43 34.61 -19.82
N ARG A 282 -17.61 35.64 -19.98
CA ARG A 282 -17.94 37.00 -19.61
C ARG A 282 -18.19 37.84 -20.84
N THR A 283 -19.27 38.61 -20.79
CA THR A 283 -19.73 39.38 -21.95
C THR A 283 -20.06 40.82 -21.58
N SER A 284 -19.91 41.69 -22.56
CA SER A 284 -20.37 43.08 -22.53
C SER A 284 -21.90 43.13 -22.59
N PRO A 285 -22.56 44.20 -22.12
CA PRO A 285 -24.01 44.39 -22.28
C PRO A 285 -24.52 44.26 -23.73
N ASP A 286 -23.65 44.49 -24.72
CA ASP A 286 -23.98 44.34 -26.14
C ASP A 286 -23.93 42.90 -26.66
N GLY A 287 -23.42 41.95 -25.85
CA GLY A 287 -23.27 40.54 -26.20
C GLY A 287 -21.84 40.12 -26.57
N THR A 288 -20.94 41.08 -26.78
CA THR A 288 -19.53 40.80 -27.13
C THR A 288 -18.82 40.02 -26.03
N ILE A 289 -18.12 38.96 -26.40
CA ILE A 289 -17.35 38.12 -25.49
C ILE A 289 -16.06 38.85 -25.09
N ILE A 290 -15.90 39.09 -23.80
CA ILE A 290 -14.72 39.76 -23.21
C ILE A 290 -13.70 38.73 -22.77
N SER A 291 -14.15 37.68 -22.09
CA SER A 291 -13.27 36.62 -21.62
C SER A 291 -13.98 35.29 -21.49
N ARG A 292 -13.18 34.22 -21.52
CA ARG A 292 -13.63 32.84 -21.36
C ARG A 292 -12.66 32.11 -20.44
N LYS A 293 -13.18 31.33 -19.50
CA LYS A 293 -12.39 30.57 -18.54
C LYS A 293 -12.98 29.16 -18.41
N LEU A 294 -12.14 28.15 -18.56
CA LEU A 294 -12.54 26.77 -18.30
C LEU A 294 -12.67 26.56 -16.79
N THR A 295 -13.89 26.33 -16.32
CA THR A 295 -14.20 26.10 -14.89
C THR A 295 -14.08 24.63 -14.54
N LYS A 296 -14.52 23.76 -15.46
CA LYS A 296 -14.42 22.31 -15.31
C LYS A 296 -13.95 21.68 -16.62
N PRO A 297 -12.75 21.07 -16.65
CA PRO A 297 -12.28 20.37 -17.83
C PRO A 297 -13.10 19.10 -18.07
N SER A 298 -13.29 18.74 -19.34
CA SER A 298 -13.98 17.49 -19.74
C SER A 298 -13.13 16.24 -19.49
N GLY A 299 -11.82 16.42 -19.27
CA GLY A 299 -10.83 15.33 -19.23
C GLY A 299 -10.21 15.02 -20.59
N VAL A 300 -10.71 15.64 -21.68
CA VAL A 300 -10.13 15.57 -23.02
C VAL A 300 -9.69 16.98 -23.44
N LYS A 301 -8.38 17.21 -23.48
CA LYS A 301 -7.82 18.53 -23.77
C LYS A 301 -8.17 19.06 -25.17
N SER A 302 -8.20 18.19 -26.19
CA SER A 302 -8.55 18.57 -27.55
C SER A 302 -10.01 19.02 -27.67
N TRP A 303 -10.93 18.43 -26.89
CA TRP A 303 -12.31 18.88 -26.78
C TRP A 303 -12.42 20.25 -26.11
N ASP A 304 -11.76 20.42 -24.97
CA ASP A 304 -11.79 21.68 -24.22
C ASP A 304 -11.23 22.84 -25.07
N GLU A 305 -10.12 22.61 -25.79
CA GLU A 305 -9.56 23.59 -26.72
C GLU A 305 -10.50 23.90 -27.90
N ALA A 306 -11.16 22.89 -28.48
CA ALA A 306 -12.12 23.10 -29.56
C ALA A 306 -13.31 23.97 -29.11
N VAL A 307 -13.82 23.73 -27.90
CA VAL A 307 -14.88 24.56 -27.30
C VAL A 307 -14.39 25.99 -27.08
N LEU A 308 -13.19 26.19 -26.54
CA LEU A 308 -12.64 27.52 -26.32
C LEU A 308 -12.43 28.30 -27.63
N ARG A 309 -11.96 27.64 -28.69
CA ARG A 309 -11.83 28.23 -30.04
C ARG A 309 -13.19 28.58 -30.65
N ALA A 310 -14.21 27.75 -30.43
CA ALA A 310 -15.56 28.00 -30.92
C ALA A 310 -16.21 29.22 -30.26
N ILE A 311 -15.96 29.41 -28.96
CA ILE A 311 -16.40 30.60 -28.22
C ILE A 311 -15.77 31.85 -28.82
N ASP A 312 -14.45 31.83 -29.09
CA ASP A 312 -13.78 32.96 -29.75
C ASP A 312 -14.36 33.29 -31.11
N LYS A 313 -14.54 32.26 -31.94
CA LYS A 313 -15.09 32.41 -33.29
C LYS A 313 -16.53 32.93 -33.30
N THR A 314 -17.23 32.82 -32.18
CA THR A 314 -18.60 33.31 -32.06
C THR A 314 -18.66 34.82 -31.85
N GLU A 315 -17.65 35.40 -31.18
CA GLU A 315 -17.42 36.83 -30.87
C GLU A 315 -18.55 37.55 -30.10
N VAL A 316 -19.81 37.36 -30.51
CA VAL A 316 -21.00 38.01 -29.96
C VAL A 316 -22.08 36.96 -29.65
N LEU A 317 -22.55 36.95 -28.41
CA LEU A 317 -23.66 36.11 -27.97
C LEU A 317 -25.03 36.71 -28.35
N PRO A 318 -26.03 35.86 -28.64
CA PRO A 318 -27.40 36.32 -28.85
C PRO A 318 -27.94 37.00 -27.59
N ARG A 319 -28.87 37.94 -27.73
CA ARG A 319 -29.54 38.59 -26.59
C ARG A 319 -30.61 37.69 -25.99
N ASP A 320 -30.86 37.84 -24.69
CA ASP A 320 -31.91 37.11 -24.00
C ASP A 320 -33.31 37.61 -24.41
N VAL A 321 -34.39 36.94 -23.98
CA VAL A 321 -35.78 37.35 -24.27
C VAL A 321 -36.08 38.74 -23.72
N ASP A 322 -35.39 39.13 -22.65
CA ASP A 322 -35.47 40.46 -22.02
C ASP A 322 -34.56 41.50 -22.71
N GLY A 323 -33.93 41.13 -23.84
CA GLY A 323 -33.02 41.99 -24.61
C GLY A 323 -31.66 42.25 -23.95
N ARG A 324 -31.44 41.70 -22.75
CA ARG A 324 -30.20 41.82 -21.96
C ARG A 324 -29.28 40.63 -22.19
N VAL A 325 -27.99 40.83 -21.88
CA VAL A 325 -27.00 39.78 -21.83
C VAL A 325 -26.39 39.74 -20.42
N PRO A 326 -26.39 38.58 -19.74
CA PRO A 326 -25.74 38.43 -18.43
C PRO A 326 -24.22 38.65 -18.53
N SER A 327 -23.65 39.41 -17.58
CA SER A 327 -22.22 39.76 -17.59
C SER A 327 -21.28 38.56 -17.41
N ALA A 328 -21.72 37.53 -16.68
CA ALA A 328 -21.01 36.26 -16.52
C ALA A 328 -22.00 35.10 -16.55
N LEU A 329 -21.67 34.05 -17.29
CA LEU A 329 -22.51 32.88 -17.45
C LEU A 329 -21.66 31.61 -17.62
N VAL A 330 -22.09 30.52 -16.99
CA VAL A 330 -21.42 29.22 -17.09
C VAL A 330 -22.17 28.37 -18.09
N ILE A 331 -21.50 27.96 -19.17
CA ILE A 331 -22.07 27.12 -20.22
C ILE A 331 -21.40 25.75 -20.15
N SER A 332 -22.20 24.70 -20.12
CA SER A 332 -21.73 23.33 -20.31
C SER A 332 -21.85 22.92 -21.79
N PHE A 333 -20.76 22.38 -22.34
CA PHE A 333 -20.68 21.80 -23.68
C PHE A 333 -20.38 20.31 -23.60
N ARG A 334 -21.02 19.55 -24.48
CA ARG A 334 -20.95 18.09 -24.56
C ARG A 334 -20.78 17.65 -26.01
N PRO A 335 -19.89 16.69 -26.32
CA PRO A 335 -19.66 16.24 -27.69
C PRO A 335 -20.91 15.75 -28.43
N ARG A 336 -21.87 15.16 -27.70
CA ARG A 336 -23.07 14.52 -28.28
C ARG A 336 -24.38 15.25 -27.98
N ASP A 337 -24.32 16.50 -27.50
CA ASP A 337 -25.48 17.37 -27.21
C ASP A 337 -25.66 18.38 -28.34
#